data_AF-A0A3S4DT53-F1
#
_entry.id   AF-A0A3S4DT53-F1
#
_cell.length_a   1.000
_cell.length_b   1.000
_cell.length_c   1.000
_cell.angle_alpha   90.00
_cell.angle_beta   90.00
_cell.angle_gamma   90.00
#
_symmetry.space_group_name_H-M   'P 1'
#
loop_
_entity.id
_entity.type
_entity.pdbx_description
1 polymer ?
#
loop_
_entity_poly.entity_id
_entity_poly.type
_entity_poly.pdbx_seq_one_letter_code
_entity_poly.pdbx_strand_id
1 'polypeptide(L)'
;MFEYSSKAPHVRGHNIDKPKERESDLEIERCTTAPVPSRYIPPPLNPSPSPMALTLARGWLYKSRKQRADNSLLRMQKKGAYFRDGILADAASMPGVTAAFMCIISSPFLQLTSLFGSEVNTKKLAAQNENKLQKVEFNALEENFINNFIQQEFYLCHATNADIENKSGDINIYSRKLLKDKKIIFNEDNSAHPDIHGLGNDDYAFFSLEIGPTLKKQTSRFGNTIYKSSASNSIFKHASLSLVDQLVLDFPEPKIPGLSALGKKELSGRPEFKNTEIFFNGMKSSISSLSRHIALATRYLSQQSDIDLILNERNPEKLERIMNYLFRPEVRVPKMAGIKKGDYFKYKFGSR
;
A
#
# COMPACT_ATOMS: atom_id res chain seq x y z
N MET A 1 -28.40 -38.12 4.14
CA MET A 1 -28.98 -38.61 5.40
C MET A 1 -28.40 -37.73 6.51
N PHE A 2 -28.98 -36.62 6.95
CA PHE A 2 -30.39 -36.28 7.18
C PHE A 2 -30.85 -35.06 6.38
N GLU A 3 -32.11 -35.12 5.94
CA GLU A 3 -32.93 -34.01 5.44
C GLU A 3 -33.56 -33.26 6.61
N TYR A 4 -33.81 -31.96 6.47
CA TYR A 4 -35.07 -31.37 6.91
C TYR A 4 -35.42 -30.16 6.04
N SER A 5 -36.62 -30.25 5.47
CA SER A 5 -37.33 -29.29 4.64
C SER A 5 -38.32 -28.53 5.52
N SER A 6 -38.53 -27.23 5.27
CA SER A 6 -39.81 -26.71 4.76
C SER A 6 -40.08 -25.23 5.08
N LYS A 7 -40.37 -24.51 3.99
CA LYS A 7 -41.47 -23.54 3.73
C LYS A 7 -41.75 -22.36 4.66
N ALA A 8 -41.80 -21.20 3.99
CA ALA A 8 -42.29 -19.89 4.39
C ALA A 8 -43.82 -19.82 4.62
N PRO A 9 -44.31 -18.63 5.06
CA PRO A 9 -45.42 -18.02 4.35
C PRO A 9 -45.24 -16.52 4.01
N HIS A 10 -45.92 -16.17 2.91
CA HIS A 10 -46.28 -14.85 2.40
C HIS A 10 -46.97 -13.95 3.44
N VAL A 11 -46.63 -12.65 3.44
CA VAL A 11 -47.53 -11.57 3.89
C VAL A 11 -47.46 -10.39 2.91
N ARG A 12 -48.65 -9.92 2.52
CA ARG A 12 -49.00 -8.75 1.68
C ARG A 12 -48.49 -7.45 2.34
N GLY A 13 -47.95 -6.47 1.62
CA GLY A 13 -48.70 -5.57 0.74
C GLY A 13 -49.25 -4.36 1.51
N HIS A 14 -48.50 -3.25 1.52
CA HIS A 14 -49.06 -1.92 1.80
C HIS A 14 -48.36 -0.86 0.93
N ASN A 15 -49.13 -0.32 0.00
CA ASN A 15 -48.88 0.95 -0.68
C ASN A 15 -48.98 2.07 0.35
N ILE A 16 -48.02 3.00 0.33
CA ILE A 16 -48.14 4.28 1.03
C ILE A 16 -48.01 5.37 -0.03
N ASP A 17 -49.06 6.18 -0.08
CA ASP A 17 -49.31 7.27 -1.01
C ASP A 17 -48.28 8.41 -0.93
N LYS A 18 -47.93 8.93 -2.11
CA LYS A 18 -47.21 10.20 -2.27
C LYS A 18 -48.18 11.38 -2.07
N PRO A 19 -47.90 12.35 -1.19
CA PRO A 19 -48.63 13.61 -1.20
C PRO A 19 -48.13 14.53 -2.32
N LYS A 20 -49.10 15.12 -3.03
CA LYS A 20 -48.96 16.25 -3.96
C LYS A 20 -48.59 17.51 -3.17
N GLU A 21 -47.46 18.14 -3.48
CA GLU A 21 -47.18 19.50 -3.04
C GLU A 21 -47.96 20.49 -3.89
N ARG A 22 -48.64 21.41 -3.20
CA ARG A 22 -49.39 22.53 -3.75
C ARG A 22 -48.48 23.74 -3.90
N GLU A 23 -48.73 24.47 -4.98
CA GLU A 23 -48.37 25.86 -5.18
C GLU A 23 -48.83 26.72 -3.99
N SER A 24 -47.95 27.62 -3.55
CA SER A 24 -48.33 28.81 -2.80
C SER A 24 -47.49 29.98 -3.28
N ASP A 25 -48.22 31.01 -3.68
CA ASP A 25 -47.79 32.24 -4.29
C ASP A 25 -47.07 33.22 -3.36
N LEU A 26 -46.29 34.10 -4.01
CA LEU A 26 -46.15 35.55 -3.76
C LEU A 26 -45.54 36.05 -2.44
N GLU A 27 -44.35 36.68 -2.58
CA GLU A 27 -44.12 38.14 -2.46
C GLU A 27 -42.68 38.41 -2.01
N ILE A 28 -41.81 38.91 -2.92
CA ILE A 28 -40.65 39.71 -2.52
C ILE A 28 -40.50 40.90 -3.48
N GLU A 29 -40.45 42.07 -2.85
CA GLU A 29 -40.36 43.40 -3.42
C GLU A 29 -39.03 43.71 -4.16
N ARG A 30 -39.19 44.52 -5.22
CA ARG A 30 -38.38 45.67 -5.67
C ARG A 30 -36.83 45.56 -5.72
N CYS A 31 -36.37 45.50 -6.98
CA CYS A 31 -35.55 46.51 -7.67
C CYS A 31 -34.22 46.98 -7.02
N THR A 32 -33.09 46.52 -7.56
CA THR A 32 -31.96 47.39 -7.94
C THR A 32 -31.17 46.76 -9.09
N THR A 33 -30.89 47.57 -10.11
CA THR A 33 -30.20 47.23 -11.36
C THR A 33 -28.70 47.02 -11.13
N ALA A 34 -28.15 45.90 -11.62
CA ALA A 34 -26.71 45.68 -11.78
C ALA A 34 -26.41 45.14 -13.20
N PRO A 35 -25.29 45.55 -13.83
CA PRO A 35 -25.03 45.37 -15.26
C PRO A 35 -24.69 43.92 -15.65
N VAL A 36 -25.06 43.57 -16.88
CA VAL A 36 -24.81 42.29 -17.56
C VAL A 36 -23.31 41.93 -17.56
N PRO A 37 -22.91 40.71 -17.16
CA PRO A 37 -21.53 40.27 -17.31
C PRO A 37 -21.21 40.00 -18.79
N SER A 38 -20.09 40.58 -19.23
CA SER A 38 -19.37 40.30 -20.46
C SER A 38 -19.32 38.79 -20.79
N ARG A 39 -19.59 38.44 -22.05
CA ARG A 39 -19.49 37.08 -22.59
C ARG A 39 -18.05 36.56 -22.40
N TYR A 40 -17.90 35.50 -21.62
CA TYR A 40 -16.64 34.76 -21.50
C TYR A 40 -16.31 34.12 -22.86
N ILE A 41 -15.25 34.60 -23.51
CA ILE A 41 -14.65 33.96 -24.69
C ILE A 41 -13.57 33.01 -24.14
N PRO A 42 -13.72 31.68 -24.27
CA PRO A 42 -12.65 30.77 -23.87
C PRO A 42 -11.42 31.00 -24.78
N PRO A 43 -10.18 30.97 -24.23
CA PRO A 43 -8.98 31.11 -25.02
C PRO A 43 -8.87 29.97 -26.05
N PRO A 44 -8.18 30.19 -27.18
CA PRO A 44 -8.07 29.19 -28.24
C PRO A 44 -7.46 27.89 -27.71
N LEU A 45 -8.07 26.76 -28.10
CA LEU A 45 -7.53 25.42 -27.85
C LEU A 45 -6.09 25.36 -28.38
N ASN A 46 -5.14 25.11 -27.48
CA ASN A 46 -3.75 24.87 -27.85
C ASN A 46 -3.67 23.80 -28.96
N PRO A 47 -2.81 23.98 -29.97
CA PRO A 47 -2.68 23.01 -31.06
C PRO A 47 -2.29 21.65 -30.49
N SER A 48 -3.03 20.61 -30.90
CA SER A 48 -2.74 19.23 -30.56
C SER A 48 -1.31 18.90 -31.00
N PRO A 49 -0.45 18.35 -30.12
CA PRO A 49 0.93 18.07 -30.47
C PRO A 49 1.00 17.12 -31.67
N SER A 50 1.97 17.36 -32.55
CA SER A 50 2.09 16.56 -33.78
C SER A 50 2.31 15.08 -33.43
N PRO A 51 1.81 14.13 -34.25
CA PRO A 51 1.98 12.69 -34.01
C PRO A 51 3.45 12.28 -33.82
N MET A 52 4.36 12.98 -34.48
CA MET A 52 5.80 12.79 -34.37
C MET A 52 6.35 13.27 -33.02
N ALA A 53 5.88 14.42 -32.50
CA ALA A 53 6.23 14.89 -31.16
C ALA A 53 5.74 13.95 -30.06
N LEU A 54 4.52 13.40 -30.20
CA LEU A 54 3.98 12.38 -29.29
C LEU A 54 4.79 11.08 -29.32
N THR A 55 5.25 10.66 -30.51
CA THR A 55 6.05 9.44 -30.68
C THR A 55 7.46 9.60 -30.09
N LEU A 56 8.09 10.74 -30.30
CA LEU A 56 9.39 11.07 -29.71
C LEU A 56 9.30 11.24 -28.20
N ALA A 57 8.25 11.89 -27.68
CA ALA A 57 8.00 12.01 -26.25
C ALA A 57 7.78 10.63 -25.60
N ARG A 58 7.02 9.73 -26.23
CA ARG A 58 6.84 8.33 -25.78
C ARG A 58 8.16 7.56 -25.81
N GLY A 59 8.95 7.70 -26.88
CA GLY A 59 10.26 7.07 -27.01
C GLY A 59 11.26 7.57 -25.96
N TRP A 60 11.27 8.87 -25.66
CA TRP A 60 12.10 9.46 -24.62
C TRP A 60 11.63 9.09 -23.21
N LEU A 61 10.32 9.11 -22.94
CA LEU A 61 9.74 8.62 -21.68
C LEU A 61 10.10 7.17 -21.44
N TYR A 62 10.01 6.32 -22.47
CA TYR A 62 10.39 4.91 -22.40
C TYR A 62 11.89 4.75 -22.14
N LYS A 63 12.76 5.43 -22.91
CA LYS A 63 14.22 5.40 -22.71
C LYS A 63 14.63 5.94 -21.35
N SER A 64 14.04 7.04 -20.89
CA SER A 64 14.27 7.66 -19.59
C SER A 64 13.74 6.77 -18.46
N ARG A 65 12.58 6.14 -18.59
CA ARG A 65 12.07 5.13 -17.62
C ARG A 65 12.97 3.90 -17.57
N LYS A 66 13.39 3.39 -18.72
CA LYS A 66 14.30 2.24 -18.84
C LYS A 66 15.68 2.55 -18.23
N GLN A 67 16.31 3.66 -18.62
CA GLN A 67 17.58 4.13 -18.06
C GLN A 67 17.46 4.42 -16.55
N ARG A 68 16.31 4.89 -16.06
CA ARG A 68 16.05 5.09 -14.62
C ARG A 68 15.82 3.78 -13.85
N ALA A 69 15.24 2.76 -14.48
CA ALA A 69 15.10 1.40 -13.92
C ALA A 69 16.45 0.65 -13.94
N ASP A 70 17.25 0.84 -14.98
CA ASP A 70 18.61 0.29 -15.09
C ASP A 70 19.59 1.02 -14.16
N ASN A 71 19.38 2.31 -13.87
CA ASN A 71 20.15 3.00 -12.83
C ASN A 71 19.67 2.65 -11.41
N SER A 72 18.41 2.29 -11.19
CA SER A 72 17.94 1.71 -9.91
C SER A 72 18.75 0.43 -9.58
N LEU A 73 18.95 -0.41 -10.59
CA LEU A 73 19.67 -1.68 -10.56
C LEU A 73 21.15 -1.58 -10.10
N LEU A 74 21.90 -0.59 -10.62
CA LEU A 74 23.30 -0.32 -10.27
C LEU A 74 23.45 0.33 -8.89
N ARG A 75 22.43 1.06 -8.43
CA ARG A 75 22.46 1.82 -7.16
C ARG A 75 22.13 0.96 -5.93
N MET A 76 21.28 -0.06 -6.09
CA MET A 76 20.93 -1.02 -5.04
C MET A 76 22.08 -1.96 -4.66
N GLN A 77 23.04 -2.22 -5.57
CA GLN A 77 24.21 -3.07 -5.30
C GLN A 77 25.30 -2.38 -4.45
N LYS A 78 25.35 -1.04 -4.41
CA LYS A 78 26.44 -0.31 -3.72
C LYS A 78 26.01 0.51 -2.49
N LYS A 79 24.76 1.02 -2.40
CA LYS A 79 24.41 2.03 -1.36
C LYS A 79 23.05 1.85 -0.63
N GLY A 80 22.22 0.85 -0.96
CA GLY A 80 20.93 0.61 -0.31
C GLY A 80 19.72 1.16 -1.09
N ALA A 81 18.52 0.76 -0.69
CA ALA A 81 17.27 1.08 -1.36
C ALA A 81 17.01 2.61 -1.43
N TYR A 82 16.47 3.08 -2.56
CA TYR A 82 16.00 4.47 -2.75
C TYR A 82 14.50 4.41 -3.11
N PHE A 83 13.71 5.34 -2.55
CA PHE A 83 12.26 5.49 -2.73
C PHE A 83 12.04 6.72 -3.59
N ARG A 84 11.08 6.64 -4.51
CA ARG A 84 10.69 7.76 -5.37
C ARG A 84 9.32 8.24 -4.93
N ASP A 85 9.25 9.42 -4.33
CA ASP A 85 8.00 10.10 -4.01
C ASP A 85 7.51 10.94 -5.21
N GLY A 86 7.51 10.33 -6.40
CA GLY A 86 7.52 11.07 -7.65
C GLY A 86 6.70 10.39 -8.71
N ILE A 87 5.43 10.10 -8.42
CA ILE A 87 4.54 9.64 -9.48
C ILE A 87 3.68 10.78 -9.99
N LEU A 88 2.85 11.47 -9.21
CA LEU A 88 1.89 12.44 -9.79
C LEU A 88 1.15 13.35 -8.78
N ALA A 89 1.54 13.41 -7.51
CA ALA A 89 0.72 14.06 -6.46
C ALA A 89 0.40 15.55 -6.74
N ASP A 90 1.33 16.31 -7.32
CA ASP A 90 1.11 17.73 -7.63
C ASP A 90 0.65 18.01 -9.06
N ALA A 91 0.81 17.05 -9.99
CA ALA A 91 0.42 17.24 -11.39
C ALA A 91 -1.01 16.74 -11.69
N ALA A 92 -1.51 15.77 -10.92
CA ALA A 92 -2.88 15.27 -11.05
C ALA A 92 -3.93 16.14 -10.34
N SER A 93 -3.49 17.03 -9.44
CA SER A 93 -4.34 17.95 -8.67
C SER A 93 -4.52 19.32 -9.34
N MET A 94 -3.83 19.58 -10.47
CA MET A 94 -3.98 20.83 -11.24
C MET A 94 -5.07 20.70 -12.31
N PRO A 95 -6.15 21.50 -12.27
CA PRO A 95 -7.10 21.56 -13.37
C PRO A 95 -6.41 22.12 -14.62
N GLY A 96 -6.38 21.36 -15.72
CA GLY A 96 -5.94 21.86 -17.03
C GLY A 96 -4.57 21.41 -17.55
N VAL A 97 -3.97 20.34 -17.01
CA VAL A 97 -2.73 19.75 -17.58
C VAL A 97 -3.02 19.09 -18.92
N THR A 98 -3.00 19.89 -19.98
CA THR A 98 -3.10 19.45 -21.37
C THR A 98 -1.75 18.91 -21.86
N ALA A 99 -1.78 18.06 -22.89
CA ALA A 99 -0.60 17.43 -23.51
C ALA A 99 0.55 18.41 -23.89
N ALA A 100 0.26 19.71 -23.98
CA ALA A 100 1.26 20.77 -24.17
C ALA A 100 2.24 20.91 -22.98
N PHE A 101 1.77 20.70 -21.74
CA PHE A 101 2.64 20.75 -20.55
C PHE A 101 3.67 19.60 -20.56
N MET A 102 3.30 18.44 -21.09
CA MET A 102 4.18 17.29 -21.32
C MET A 102 5.22 17.55 -22.44
N CYS A 103 4.92 18.42 -23.41
CA CYS A 103 5.86 18.79 -24.47
C CYS A 103 6.91 19.82 -24.01
N ILE A 104 6.55 20.76 -23.13
CA ILE A 104 7.49 21.78 -22.64
C ILE A 104 8.60 21.16 -21.77
N ILE A 105 8.28 20.14 -20.98
CA ILE A 105 9.25 19.39 -20.16
C ILE A 105 10.14 18.41 -20.94
N SER A 106 9.95 18.29 -22.26
CA SER A 106 10.77 17.45 -23.13
C SER A 106 11.91 18.20 -23.84
N SER A 107 12.03 19.51 -23.60
CA SER A 107 13.08 20.33 -24.20
C SER A 107 14.41 20.17 -23.43
N PRO A 108 15.55 19.88 -24.10
CA PRO A 108 16.85 19.65 -23.45
C PRO A 108 17.43 20.92 -22.78
N PHE A 109 16.79 22.07 -22.97
CA PHE A 109 17.23 23.37 -22.46
C PHE A 109 16.69 23.72 -21.06
N LEU A 110 15.65 23.01 -20.59
CA LEU A 110 15.07 23.19 -19.26
C LEU A 110 15.43 21.98 -18.40
N GLN A 111 16.39 22.14 -17.49
CA GLN A 111 16.73 21.15 -16.46
C GLN A 111 15.61 21.01 -15.42
N LEU A 112 14.40 20.58 -15.82
CA LEU A 112 13.34 20.18 -14.89
C LEU A 112 13.46 18.70 -14.51
N THR A 113 14.57 18.35 -13.86
CA THR A 113 14.69 17.08 -13.14
C THR A 113 13.80 17.03 -11.89
N SER A 114 13.29 18.19 -11.45
CA SER A 114 12.43 18.35 -10.26
C SER A 114 10.97 17.92 -10.46
N LEU A 115 10.49 17.75 -11.69
CA LEU A 115 9.08 17.44 -12.00
C LEU A 115 8.72 15.94 -11.85
N PHE A 116 9.71 15.08 -11.61
CA PHE A 116 9.53 13.62 -11.44
C PHE A 116 9.80 13.14 -10.01
N GLY A 117 9.62 14.04 -9.03
CA GLY A 117 9.89 13.82 -7.61
C GLY A 117 11.39 13.82 -7.28
N SER A 118 11.69 14.13 -6.02
CA SER A 118 13.06 14.02 -5.50
C SER A 118 13.43 12.55 -5.25
N GLU A 119 14.65 12.13 -5.63
CA GLU A 119 15.16 10.81 -5.25
C GLU A 119 15.43 10.81 -3.74
N VAL A 120 14.62 10.09 -2.95
CA VAL A 120 14.79 10.00 -1.51
C VAL A 120 15.53 8.69 -1.18
N ASN A 121 16.64 8.81 -0.47
CA ASN A 121 17.35 7.63 0.06
C ASN A 121 16.47 6.93 1.10
N THR A 122 16.02 5.70 0.87
CA THR A 122 15.08 5.04 1.81
C THR A 122 15.72 4.77 3.15
N LYS A 123 17.04 4.53 3.18
CA LYS A 123 17.76 4.35 4.45
C LYS A 123 17.72 5.63 5.27
N LYS A 124 17.97 6.77 4.62
CA LYS A 124 17.86 8.08 5.27
C LYS A 124 16.43 8.36 5.71
N LEU A 125 15.45 8.08 4.85
CA LEU A 125 14.03 8.30 5.14
C LEU A 125 13.54 7.43 6.29
N ALA A 126 13.84 6.14 6.26
CA ALA A 126 13.51 5.21 7.33
C ALA A 126 14.14 5.66 8.65
N ALA A 127 15.43 6.02 8.65
CA ALA A 127 16.08 6.56 9.84
C ALA A 127 15.41 7.85 10.34
N GLN A 128 14.96 8.73 9.44
CA GLN A 128 14.20 9.94 9.82
C GLN A 128 12.85 9.58 10.46
N ASN A 129 12.12 8.63 9.89
CA ASN A 129 10.83 8.17 10.44
C ASN A 129 11.02 7.51 11.81
N GLU A 130 12.03 6.65 11.96
CA GLU A 130 12.41 6.04 13.23
C GLU A 130 12.76 7.10 14.28
N ASN A 131 13.57 8.09 13.92
CA ASN A 131 13.92 9.19 14.81
C ASN A 131 12.71 10.05 15.20
N LYS A 132 11.72 10.24 14.31
CA LYS A 132 10.47 10.92 14.65
C LYS A 132 9.68 10.11 15.68
N LEU A 133 9.55 8.79 15.49
CA LEU A 133 8.86 7.91 16.43
C LEU A 133 9.54 7.83 17.79
N GLN A 134 10.88 7.88 17.84
CA GLN A 134 11.62 7.88 19.10
C GLN A 134 11.39 9.12 19.96
N LYS A 135 10.96 10.24 19.35
CA LYS A 135 10.63 11.48 20.06
C LYS A 135 9.19 11.52 20.57
N VAL A 136 8.36 10.56 20.17
CA VAL A 136 6.99 10.44 20.67
C VAL A 136 7.07 9.87 22.08
N GLU A 137 6.42 10.53 23.03
CA GLU A 137 6.20 10.00 24.37
C GLU A 137 5.05 8.99 24.33
N PHE A 138 5.30 7.78 24.84
CA PHE A 138 4.30 6.73 24.97
C PHE A 138 3.93 6.56 26.45
N ASN A 139 2.64 6.38 26.72
CA ASN A 139 2.18 6.09 28.07
C ASN A 139 2.48 4.64 28.48
N ALA A 140 2.26 4.30 29.75
CA ALA A 140 2.60 2.98 30.28
C ALA A 140 1.86 1.81 29.58
N LEU A 141 0.61 2.00 29.17
CA LEU A 141 -0.16 0.97 28.45
C LEU A 141 0.39 0.77 27.03
N GLU A 142 0.71 1.86 26.33
CA GLU A 142 1.31 1.85 25.01
C GLU A 142 2.69 1.19 25.02
N GLU A 143 3.54 1.52 25.99
CA GLU A 143 4.87 0.90 26.16
C GLU A 143 4.76 -0.59 26.49
N ASN A 144 3.80 -0.99 27.33
CA ASN A 144 3.56 -2.41 27.61
C ASN A 144 3.13 -3.17 26.34
N PHE A 145 2.20 -2.59 25.56
CA PHE A 145 1.82 -3.14 24.27
C PHE A 145 3.02 -3.27 23.32
N ILE A 146 3.82 -2.21 23.17
CA ILE A 146 5.00 -2.18 22.29
C ILE A 146 5.97 -3.30 22.69
N ASN A 147 6.32 -3.39 23.97
CA ASN A 147 7.26 -4.39 24.48
C ASN A 147 6.74 -5.82 24.28
N ASN A 148 5.44 -6.06 24.47
CA ASN A 148 4.85 -7.36 24.20
C ASN A 148 4.82 -7.70 22.70
N PHE A 149 4.48 -6.72 21.84
CA PHE A 149 4.34 -6.93 20.40
C PHE A 149 5.69 -7.27 19.75
N ILE A 150 6.76 -6.55 20.10
CA ILE A 150 8.09 -6.79 19.50
C ILE A 150 8.72 -8.14 19.91
N GLN A 151 8.21 -8.76 20.97
CA GLN A 151 8.65 -10.08 21.45
C GLN A 151 7.95 -11.24 20.74
N GLN A 152 6.92 -10.96 19.92
CA GLN A 152 6.24 -12.01 19.17
C GLN A 152 7.16 -12.63 18.12
N GLU A 153 6.89 -13.88 17.75
CA GLU A 153 7.61 -14.54 16.67
C GLU A 153 7.02 -14.14 15.31
N PHE A 154 7.77 -13.36 14.54
CA PHE A 154 7.35 -12.92 13.21
C PHE A 154 7.88 -13.84 12.11
N TYR A 155 7.07 -14.01 11.07
CA TYR A 155 7.35 -14.82 9.90
C TYR A 155 7.05 -14.03 8.62
N LEU A 156 7.88 -14.22 7.60
CA LEU A 156 7.66 -13.68 6.27
C LEU A 156 7.07 -14.76 5.37
N CYS A 157 5.95 -14.43 4.72
CA CYS A 157 5.21 -15.36 3.86
C CYS A 157 5.23 -14.89 2.42
N HIS A 158 5.58 -15.78 1.50
CA HIS A 158 5.53 -15.54 0.07
C HIS A 158 4.65 -16.60 -0.61
N ALA A 159 3.66 -16.16 -1.37
CA ALA A 159 2.78 -17.03 -2.12
C ALA A 159 3.14 -16.98 -3.61
N THR A 160 3.38 -18.14 -4.22
CA THR A 160 3.75 -18.23 -5.64
C THR A 160 3.35 -19.57 -6.24
N ASN A 161 3.12 -19.57 -7.56
CA ASN A 161 3.02 -20.79 -8.37
C ASN A 161 4.30 -21.06 -9.16
N ALA A 162 5.27 -20.14 -9.13
CA ALA A 162 6.52 -20.30 -9.85
C ALA A 162 7.33 -21.45 -9.25
N ASP A 163 8.01 -22.19 -10.13
CA ASP A 163 8.97 -23.21 -9.70
C ASP A 163 10.25 -22.52 -9.22
N ILE A 164 10.40 -22.42 -7.90
CA ILE A 164 11.49 -21.71 -7.23
C ILE A 164 12.35 -22.61 -6.35
N GLU A 165 12.02 -23.90 -6.28
CA GLU A 165 12.72 -24.90 -5.49
C GLU A 165 13.79 -25.58 -6.34
N ASN A 166 15.00 -25.71 -5.83
CA ASN A 166 16.08 -26.41 -6.50
C ASN A 166 16.06 -27.92 -6.18
N LYS A 167 16.94 -28.69 -6.83
CA LYS A 167 17.05 -30.15 -6.60
C LYS A 167 17.39 -30.55 -5.15
N SER A 168 18.03 -29.65 -4.40
CA SER A 168 18.37 -29.87 -2.98
C SER A 168 17.21 -29.55 -2.04
N GLY A 169 16.13 -28.95 -2.56
CA GLY A 169 14.97 -28.47 -1.81
C GLY A 169 15.16 -27.08 -1.19
N ASP A 170 16.22 -26.36 -1.53
CA ASP A 170 16.33 -24.93 -1.18
C ASP A 170 15.45 -24.12 -2.13
N ILE A 171 14.95 -22.99 -1.65
CA ILE A 171 14.10 -22.10 -2.45
C ILE A 171 14.80 -20.78 -2.72
N ASN A 172 14.54 -20.21 -3.89
CA ASN A 172 14.94 -18.84 -4.20
C ASN A 172 13.73 -18.03 -4.62
N ILE A 173 13.26 -17.17 -3.71
CA ILE A 173 12.18 -16.25 -4.00
C ILE A 173 12.77 -15.05 -4.74
N TYR A 174 12.36 -14.83 -5.98
CA TYR A 174 12.94 -13.83 -6.88
C TYR A 174 12.02 -12.61 -7.06
N SER A 175 12.64 -11.46 -7.31
CA SER A 175 11.96 -10.28 -7.84
C SER A 175 11.43 -10.56 -9.24
N ARG A 176 10.47 -9.75 -9.70
CA ARG A 176 9.94 -9.82 -11.06
C ARG A 176 11.06 -9.76 -12.10
N LYS A 177 12.01 -8.85 -11.92
CA LYS A 177 13.15 -8.67 -12.82
C LYS A 177 14.00 -9.94 -12.90
N LEU A 178 14.33 -10.55 -11.76
CA LEU A 178 15.09 -11.80 -11.74
C LEU A 178 14.30 -13.00 -12.29
N LEU A 179 12.98 -13.07 -12.08
CA LEU A 179 12.13 -14.10 -12.69
C LEU A 179 12.22 -14.02 -14.23
N LYS A 180 12.14 -12.81 -14.79
CA LYS A 180 12.30 -12.58 -16.25
C LYS A 180 13.69 -12.93 -16.74
N ASP A 181 14.73 -12.46 -16.05
CA ASP A 181 16.13 -12.71 -16.42
C ASP A 181 16.45 -14.23 -16.41
N LYS A 182 15.87 -14.97 -15.45
CA LYS A 182 16.00 -16.42 -15.33
C LYS A 182 15.03 -17.22 -16.20
N LYS A 183 14.14 -16.56 -16.93
CA LYS A 183 13.08 -17.18 -17.75
C LYS A 183 12.19 -18.14 -16.95
N ILE A 184 11.95 -17.83 -15.67
CA ILE A 184 11.01 -18.57 -14.82
C ILE A 184 9.61 -18.07 -15.13
N ILE A 185 8.68 -18.97 -15.40
CA ILE A 185 7.27 -18.61 -15.69
C ILE A 185 6.59 -18.17 -14.39
N PHE A 186 5.89 -17.05 -14.45
CA PHE A 186 5.11 -16.51 -13.32
C PHE A 186 3.94 -15.68 -13.84
N ASN A 187 2.99 -15.35 -12.96
CA ASN A 187 1.90 -14.46 -13.31
C ASN A 187 2.40 -13.00 -13.38
N GLU A 188 2.51 -12.50 -14.61
CA GLU A 188 2.96 -11.14 -14.92
C GLU A 188 1.92 -10.06 -14.54
N ASP A 189 0.66 -10.41 -14.32
CA ASP A 189 -0.42 -9.44 -14.04
C ASP A 189 -0.46 -9.01 -12.56
N ASN A 190 0.36 -9.64 -11.71
CA ASN A 190 0.44 -9.31 -10.30
C ASN A 190 1.11 -7.96 -9.99
N SER A 191 1.79 -7.34 -10.97
CA SER A 191 2.41 -6.02 -10.83
C SER A 191 1.89 -5.12 -11.95
N ALA A 192 1.29 -4.00 -11.59
CA ALA A 192 0.76 -3.04 -12.56
C ALA A 192 1.86 -2.11 -13.08
N HIS A 193 1.57 -1.41 -14.19
CA HIS A 193 2.51 -0.46 -14.78
C HIS A 193 2.99 0.63 -13.79
N PRO A 194 2.16 1.19 -12.89
CA PRO A 194 2.62 2.14 -11.85
C PRO A 194 3.61 1.52 -10.86
N ASP A 195 3.45 0.25 -10.47
CA ASP A 195 4.39 -0.45 -9.58
C ASP A 195 5.78 -0.52 -10.21
N ILE A 196 5.83 -0.88 -11.48
CA ILE A 196 7.08 -1.08 -12.23
C ILE A 196 7.75 0.25 -12.56
N HIS A 197 7.02 1.17 -13.19
CA HIS A 197 7.62 2.38 -13.76
C HIS A 197 7.57 3.60 -12.85
N GLY A 198 6.67 3.60 -11.87
CA GLY A 198 6.55 4.66 -10.88
C GLY A 198 7.40 4.36 -9.65
N LEU A 199 7.10 3.25 -8.97
CA LEU A 199 7.77 2.89 -7.71
C LEU A 199 9.10 2.15 -7.92
N GLY A 200 9.27 1.46 -9.06
CA GLY A 200 10.43 0.59 -9.28
C GLY A 200 10.39 -0.66 -8.40
N ASN A 201 9.18 -1.15 -8.12
CA ASN A 201 8.93 -2.29 -7.23
C ASN A 201 9.26 -3.64 -7.88
N ASP A 202 9.57 -3.67 -9.18
CA ASP A 202 9.85 -4.89 -9.95
C ASP A 202 11.20 -5.55 -9.61
N ASP A 203 12.06 -4.90 -8.85
CA ASP A 203 13.33 -5.48 -8.37
C ASP A 203 13.32 -5.88 -6.88
N TYR A 204 12.13 -5.98 -6.27
CA TYR A 204 11.96 -6.56 -4.95
C TYR A 204 11.20 -7.88 -4.99
N ALA A 205 11.54 -8.77 -4.07
CA ALA A 205 10.70 -9.90 -3.68
C ALA A 205 9.82 -9.46 -2.50
N PHE A 206 8.51 -9.63 -2.64
CA PHE A 206 7.52 -9.19 -1.66
C PHE A 206 7.06 -10.33 -0.75
N PHE A 207 6.83 -10.00 0.51
CA PHE A 207 6.40 -10.89 1.57
C PHE A 207 5.30 -10.20 2.38
N SER A 208 4.31 -10.97 2.83
CA SER A 208 3.46 -10.53 3.94
C SER A 208 4.13 -10.87 5.26
N LEU A 209 3.89 -10.04 6.28
CA LEU A 209 4.29 -10.30 7.65
C LEU A 209 3.18 -11.06 8.38
N GLU A 210 3.51 -12.14 9.08
CA GLU A 210 2.59 -12.89 9.94
C GLU A 210 3.20 -13.13 11.34
N ILE A 211 2.36 -13.26 12.36
CA ILE A 211 2.74 -13.67 13.72
C ILE A 211 2.49 -15.18 13.91
N GLY A 212 3.53 -15.87 14.36
CA GLY A 212 3.55 -17.30 14.66
C GLY A 212 3.80 -18.20 13.43
N PRO A 213 4.23 -19.46 13.63
CA PRO A 213 4.62 -20.36 12.54
C PRO A 213 3.44 -20.91 11.74
N THR A 214 2.28 -21.09 12.38
CA THR A 214 1.08 -21.65 11.75
C THR A 214 0.60 -20.75 10.62
N LEU A 215 0.31 -21.33 9.45
CA LEU A 215 -0.25 -20.58 8.33
C LEU A 215 -1.63 -20.01 8.69
N LYS A 216 -1.80 -18.68 8.55
CA LYS A 216 -3.08 -18.02 8.79
C LYS A 216 -3.86 -17.75 7.50
N LYS A 217 -3.14 -17.57 6.39
CA LYS A 217 -3.72 -17.35 5.07
C LYS A 217 -4.34 -18.63 4.49
N GLN A 218 -5.59 -18.57 4.05
CA GLN A 218 -6.29 -19.72 3.44
C GLN A 218 -6.20 -19.76 1.91
N THR A 219 -6.03 -18.60 1.27
CA THR A 219 -5.95 -18.47 -0.19
C THR A 219 -5.07 -17.27 -0.55
N SER A 220 -4.51 -17.26 -1.77
CA SER A 220 -3.72 -16.13 -2.26
C SER A 220 -3.87 -15.97 -3.77
N ARG A 221 -4.13 -14.74 -4.23
CA ARG A 221 -4.13 -14.42 -5.68
C ARG A 221 -2.77 -14.61 -6.34
N PHE A 222 -1.69 -14.59 -5.56
CA PHE A 222 -0.31 -14.68 -6.04
C PHE A 222 0.15 -16.13 -6.28
N GLY A 223 -0.58 -17.13 -5.74
CA GLY A 223 -0.24 -18.54 -5.93
C GLY A 223 -0.86 -19.44 -4.87
N ASN A 224 -0.89 -20.74 -5.16
CA ASN A 224 -1.43 -21.78 -4.29
C ASN A 224 -0.39 -22.41 -3.36
N THR A 225 0.90 -22.09 -3.54
CA THR A 225 1.98 -22.55 -2.68
C THR A 225 2.50 -21.37 -1.86
N ILE A 226 2.55 -21.53 -0.53
CA ILE A 226 3.08 -20.53 0.39
C ILE A 226 4.37 -21.07 1.02
N TYR A 227 5.41 -20.24 0.94
CA TYR A 227 6.65 -20.42 1.66
C TYR A 227 6.70 -19.43 2.82
N LYS A 228 6.95 -19.93 4.03
CA LYS A 228 6.96 -19.15 5.26
C LYS A 228 8.27 -19.35 6.00
N SER A 229 9.01 -18.29 6.29
CA SER A 229 10.30 -18.36 7.00
C SER A 229 10.33 -17.36 8.14
N SER A 230 11.10 -17.66 9.20
CA SER A 230 11.24 -16.75 10.33
C SER A 230 11.80 -15.40 9.88
N ALA A 231 11.18 -14.30 10.32
CA ALA A 231 11.67 -12.95 10.06
C ALA A 231 13.03 -12.68 10.72
N SER A 232 13.44 -13.48 11.70
CA SER A 232 14.77 -13.42 12.31
C SER A 232 15.87 -14.05 11.45
N ASN A 233 15.53 -14.71 10.34
CA ASN A 233 16.52 -15.29 9.44
C ASN A 233 17.42 -14.17 8.87
N SER A 234 18.74 -14.37 8.96
CA SER A 234 19.77 -13.42 8.53
C SER A 234 19.64 -12.96 7.07
N ILE A 235 18.95 -13.73 6.22
CA ILE A 235 18.69 -13.33 4.84
C ILE A 235 17.83 -12.06 4.73
N PHE A 236 17.00 -11.81 5.74
CA PHE A 236 16.12 -10.64 5.80
C PHE A 236 16.78 -9.41 6.45
N LYS A 237 18.10 -9.43 6.70
CA LYS A 237 18.83 -8.30 7.32
C LYS A 237 18.65 -6.97 6.58
N HIS A 238 18.48 -7.03 5.25
CA HIS A 238 18.28 -5.86 4.38
C HIS A 238 16.84 -5.73 3.90
N ALA A 239 15.92 -6.48 4.48
CA ALA A 239 14.50 -6.30 4.23
C ALA A 239 14.05 -4.92 4.73
N SER A 240 13.00 -4.40 4.12
CA SER A 240 12.35 -3.18 4.56
C SER A 240 10.85 -3.38 4.58
N LEU A 241 10.18 -2.63 5.44
CA LEU A 241 8.74 -2.71 5.63
C LEU A 241 8.09 -1.42 5.16
N SER A 242 6.95 -1.56 4.52
CA SER A 242 5.98 -0.50 4.34
C SER A 242 4.77 -0.78 5.22
N LEU A 243 4.29 0.22 5.96
CA LEU A 243 3.13 0.05 6.85
C LEU A 243 1.87 -0.34 6.06
N VAL A 244 1.64 0.29 4.92
CA VAL A 244 0.48 0.10 4.04
C VAL A 244 0.93 -0.06 2.60
N ASP A 245 -0.01 -0.26 1.66
CA ASP A 245 0.29 -0.28 0.23
C ASP A 245 0.92 1.04 -0.23
N GLN A 246 2.05 0.98 -0.92
CA GLN A 246 2.85 2.16 -1.29
C GLN A 246 2.26 2.95 -2.45
N LEU A 247 1.38 2.34 -3.25
CA LEU A 247 0.78 2.98 -4.40
C LEU A 247 -0.53 3.67 -4.00
N VAL A 248 -1.35 2.96 -3.23
CA VAL A 248 -2.69 3.43 -2.87
C VAL A 248 -2.70 4.20 -1.55
N LEU A 249 -1.79 3.88 -0.62
CA LEU A 249 -1.72 4.43 0.75
C LEU A 249 -2.96 4.16 1.62
N ASP A 250 -3.85 3.29 1.15
CA ASP A 250 -5.09 2.97 1.84
C ASP A 250 -4.85 2.13 3.09
N PHE A 251 -5.57 2.51 4.15
CA PHE A 251 -5.72 1.67 5.32
C PHE A 251 -6.71 0.53 5.06
N PRO A 252 -6.44 -0.67 5.60
CA PRO A 252 -7.44 -1.72 5.63
C PRO A 252 -8.66 -1.31 6.48
N GLU A 253 -9.83 -1.82 6.10
CA GLU A 253 -11.03 -1.68 6.92
C GLU A 253 -10.80 -2.34 8.30
N PRO A 254 -11.05 -1.64 9.43
CA PRO A 254 -10.68 -2.10 10.77
C PRO A 254 -11.64 -3.19 11.29
N LYS A 255 -11.53 -4.41 10.75
CA LYS A 255 -12.34 -5.58 11.14
C LYS A 255 -11.81 -6.29 12.38
N ILE A 256 -11.32 -5.53 13.35
CA ILE A 256 -10.83 -6.07 14.62
C ILE A 256 -12.02 -6.65 15.40
N PRO A 257 -12.02 -7.95 15.74
CA PRO A 257 -13.11 -8.56 16.50
C PRO A 257 -13.27 -7.89 17.87
N GLY A 258 -14.51 -7.52 18.22
CA GLY A 258 -14.81 -6.84 19.49
C GLY A 258 -14.76 -5.32 19.42
N LEU A 259 -14.20 -4.74 18.35
CA LEU A 259 -14.12 -3.29 18.18
C LEU A 259 -15.52 -2.69 17.94
N SER A 260 -15.85 -1.62 18.67
CA SER A 260 -17.14 -0.95 18.54
C SER A 260 -17.36 -0.36 17.15
N ALA A 261 -18.61 -0.08 16.79
CA ALA A 261 -18.93 0.58 15.52
C ALA A 261 -18.34 2.01 15.46
N LEU A 262 -18.27 2.70 16.60
CA LEU A 262 -17.64 4.01 16.70
C LEU A 262 -16.12 3.90 16.50
N GLY A 263 -15.46 2.97 17.20
CA GLY A 263 -14.02 2.75 17.06
C GLY A 263 -13.61 2.36 15.64
N LYS A 264 -14.44 1.58 14.93
CA LYS A 264 -14.25 1.31 13.50
C LYS A 264 -14.28 2.60 12.67
N LYS A 265 -15.28 3.46 12.91
CA LYS A 265 -15.41 4.75 12.21
C LYS A 265 -14.23 5.66 12.50
N GLU A 266 -13.81 5.77 13.76
CA GLU A 266 -12.67 6.58 14.20
C GLU A 266 -11.36 6.10 13.57
N LEU A 267 -11.10 4.79 13.60
CA LEU A 267 -9.92 4.22 12.98
C LEU A 267 -9.93 4.38 11.46
N SER A 268 -11.08 4.27 10.80
CA SER A 268 -11.19 4.55 9.36
C SER A 268 -11.03 6.04 9.01
N GLY A 269 -11.35 6.94 9.95
CA GLY A 269 -11.26 8.39 9.76
C GLY A 269 -9.91 9.01 10.17
N ARG A 270 -8.91 8.19 10.52
CA ARG A 270 -7.58 8.68 10.89
C ARG A 270 -6.87 9.34 9.70
N PRO A 271 -5.97 10.32 9.93
CA PRO A 271 -5.21 10.94 8.86
C PRO A 271 -4.42 9.94 8.03
N GLU A 272 -4.47 10.11 6.71
CA GLU A 272 -3.66 9.33 5.77
C GLU A 272 -2.16 9.62 5.96
N PHE A 273 -1.34 8.60 5.73
CA PHE A 273 0.10 8.80 5.70
C PHE A 273 0.53 9.48 4.41
N LYS A 274 1.62 10.25 4.49
CA LYS A 274 2.39 10.54 3.28
C LYS A 274 3.19 9.31 2.89
N ASN A 275 3.39 9.13 1.59
CA ASN A 275 4.33 8.16 1.01
C ASN A 275 5.68 8.09 1.74
N THR A 276 6.18 9.23 2.20
CA THR A 276 7.48 9.31 2.87
C THR A 276 7.48 8.78 4.31
N GLU A 277 6.33 8.55 4.93
CA GLU A 277 6.20 8.25 6.37
C GLU A 277 6.06 6.76 6.67
N ILE A 278 5.78 5.94 5.65
CA ILE A 278 5.39 4.54 5.83
C ILE A 278 6.56 3.54 5.80
N PHE A 279 7.79 4.00 5.58
CA PHE A 279 8.94 3.12 5.33
C PHE A 279 9.90 2.97 6.50
N PHE A 280 10.29 1.72 6.75
CA PHE A 280 11.26 1.31 7.77
C PHE A 280 12.26 0.30 7.21
N ASN A 281 13.50 0.32 7.70
CA ASN A 281 14.58 -0.52 7.19
C ASN A 281 15.10 -1.50 8.24
N GLY A 282 15.34 -2.75 7.84
CA GLY A 282 15.72 -3.84 8.73
C GLY A 282 14.55 -4.35 9.56
N MET A 283 14.44 -5.67 9.71
CA MET A 283 13.27 -6.28 10.35
C MET A 283 13.05 -5.84 11.81
N LYS A 284 14.13 -5.74 12.60
CA LYS A 284 14.02 -5.30 14.01
C LYS A 284 13.45 -3.88 14.13
N SER A 285 13.99 -2.94 13.35
CA SER A 285 13.50 -1.55 13.38
C SER A 285 12.08 -1.46 12.83
N SER A 286 11.82 -2.17 11.73
CA SER A 286 10.50 -2.23 11.10
C SER A 286 9.41 -2.73 12.04
N ILE A 287 9.65 -3.82 12.77
CA ILE A 287 8.68 -4.39 13.73
C ILE A 287 8.47 -3.43 14.90
N SER A 288 9.53 -2.81 15.42
CA SER A 288 9.45 -1.79 16.48
C SER A 288 8.68 -0.54 16.04
N SER A 289 8.89 -0.08 14.81
CA SER A 289 8.15 1.05 14.26
C SER A 289 6.69 0.70 14.01
N LEU A 290 6.39 -0.50 13.52
CA LEU A 290 5.02 -1.00 13.35
C LEU A 290 4.27 -1.05 14.69
N SER A 291 4.89 -1.57 15.75
CA SER A 291 4.26 -1.63 17.08
C SER A 291 3.93 -0.24 17.62
N ARG A 292 4.85 0.73 17.43
CA ARG A 292 4.64 2.14 17.78
C ARG A 292 3.49 2.76 17.00
N HIS A 293 3.36 2.45 15.70
CA HIS A 293 2.22 2.94 14.90
C HIS A 293 0.90 2.32 15.32
N ILE A 294 0.87 1.05 15.73
CA ILE A 294 -0.34 0.44 16.30
C ILE A 294 -0.74 1.14 17.60
N ALA A 295 0.22 1.39 18.50
CA ALA A 295 -0.05 2.15 19.72
C ALA A 295 -0.55 3.57 19.41
N LEU A 296 0.07 4.28 18.46
CA LEU A 296 -0.38 5.61 18.04
C LEU A 296 -1.79 5.59 17.44
N ALA A 297 -2.17 4.54 16.72
CA ALA A 297 -3.50 4.42 16.13
C ALA A 297 -4.60 4.39 17.19
N THR A 298 -4.32 3.89 18.41
CA THR A 298 -5.33 3.87 19.48
C THR A 298 -5.63 5.25 20.04
N ARG A 299 -4.78 6.26 19.80
CA ARG A 299 -5.03 7.65 20.25
C ARG A 299 -6.19 8.33 19.52
N TYR A 300 -6.63 7.76 18.41
CA TYR A 300 -7.82 8.23 17.68
C TYR A 300 -9.13 7.67 18.24
N LEU A 301 -9.07 6.69 19.15
CA LEU A 301 -10.24 6.06 19.73
C LEU A 301 -10.76 6.87 20.91
N SER A 302 -12.06 7.11 20.96
CA SER A 302 -12.68 7.82 22.10
C SER A 302 -13.10 6.89 23.23
N GLN A 303 -13.32 5.60 22.94
CA GLN A 303 -13.79 4.63 23.92
C GLN A 303 -12.64 3.84 24.53
N GLN A 304 -12.52 3.89 25.87
CA GLN A 304 -11.49 3.14 26.59
C GLN A 304 -11.56 1.63 26.34
N SER A 305 -12.76 1.06 26.14
CA SER A 305 -12.93 -0.36 25.82
C SER A 305 -12.28 -0.75 24.49
N ASP A 306 -12.33 0.13 23.48
CA ASP A 306 -11.67 -0.10 22.19
C ASP A 306 -10.14 0.08 22.27
N ILE A 307 -9.68 1.04 23.09
CA ILE A 307 -8.25 1.23 23.38
C ILE A 307 -7.69 -0.02 24.07
N ASP A 308 -8.35 -0.48 25.14
CA ASP A 308 -7.95 -1.63 25.93
C ASP A 308 -7.98 -2.92 25.11
N LEU A 309 -8.97 -3.08 24.22
CA LEU A 309 -9.06 -4.21 23.29
C LEU A 309 -7.77 -4.38 22.47
N ILE A 310 -7.13 -3.28 22.08
CA ILE A 310 -5.90 -3.29 21.27
C ILE A 310 -4.67 -3.35 22.18
N LEU A 311 -4.54 -2.43 23.15
CA LEU A 311 -3.32 -2.27 23.94
C LEU A 311 -3.12 -3.39 24.97
N ASN A 312 -4.18 -4.05 25.44
CA ASN A 312 -4.08 -5.18 26.38
C ASN A 312 -4.07 -6.55 25.71
N GLU A 313 -4.12 -6.62 24.37
CA GLU A 313 -4.09 -7.90 23.67
C GLU A 313 -2.70 -8.56 23.75
N ARG A 314 -2.68 -9.86 24.04
CA ARG A 314 -1.45 -10.66 24.20
C ARG A 314 -1.46 -11.93 23.36
N ASN A 315 -2.63 -12.35 22.87
CA ASN A 315 -2.77 -13.52 22.04
C ASN A 315 -2.19 -13.27 20.63
N PRO A 316 -1.23 -14.10 20.16
CA PRO A 316 -0.59 -13.92 18.86
C PRO A 316 -1.55 -13.86 17.68
N GLU A 317 -2.63 -14.65 17.70
CA GLU A 317 -3.60 -14.68 16.60
C GLU A 317 -4.47 -13.42 16.53
N LYS A 318 -4.73 -12.81 17.68
CA LYS A 318 -5.47 -11.55 17.74
C LYS A 318 -4.56 -10.36 17.42
N LEU A 319 -3.31 -10.38 17.87
CA LEU A 319 -2.29 -9.40 17.46
C LEU A 319 -2.08 -9.41 15.95
N GLU A 320 -2.05 -10.58 15.32
CA GLU A 320 -1.99 -10.74 13.86
C GLU A 320 -3.16 -10.02 13.18
N ARG A 321 -4.38 -10.17 13.71
CA ARG A 321 -5.58 -9.50 13.19
C ARG A 321 -5.50 -7.99 13.37
N ILE A 322 -5.08 -7.52 14.55
CA ILE A 322 -4.88 -6.09 14.83
C ILE A 322 -3.89 -5.49 13.83
N MET A 323 -2.71 -6.11 13.66
CA MET A 323 -1.70 -5.67 12.70
C MET A 323 -2.26 -5.58 11.27
N ASN A 324 -2.94 -6.62 10.81
CA ASN A 324 -3.44 -6.70 9.43
C ASN A 324 -4.68 -5.81 9.17
N TYR A 325 -5.52 -5.54 10.18
CA TYR A 325 -6.68 -4.66 10.07
C TYR A 325 -6.38 -3.19 10.39
N LEU A 326 -5.17 -2.89 10.87
CA LEU A 326 -4.69 -1.51 10.99
C LEU A 326 -3.76 -1.11 9.85
N PHE A 327 -2.82 -1.96 9.45
CA PHE A 327 -1.76 -1.55 8.53
C PHE A 327 -1.62 -2.51 7.34
N ARG A 328 -1.77 -3.83 7.53
CA ARG A 328 -1.49 -4.84 6.49
C ARG A 328 -0.08 -4.66 5.91
N PRO A 329 0.96 -4.74 6.76
CA PRO A 329 2.32 -4.39 6.37
C PRO A 329 2.87 -5.29 5.25
N GLU A 330 3.63 -4.68 4.36
CA GLU A 330 4.34 -5.34 3.27
C GLU A 330 5.85 -5.32 3.55
N VAL A 331 6.50 -6.47 3.42
CA VAL A 331 7.95 -6.60 3.54
C VAL A 331 8.57 -6.83 2.17
N ARG A 332 9.58 -6.05 1.83
CA ARG A 332 10.31 -6.13 0.57
C ARG A 332 11.76 -6.51 0.81
N VAL A 333 12.23 -7.50 0.05
CA VAL A 333 13.62 -7.97 0.04
C VAL A 333 14.24 -7.62 -1.30
N PRO A 334 15.40 -6.93 -1.34
CA PRO A 334 16.02 -6.56 -2.61
C PRO A 334 16.41 -7.79 -3.42
N LYS A 335 15.99 -7.83 -4.68
CA LYS A 335 16.30 -8.84 -5.71
C LYS A 335 15.83 -10.26 -5.41
N MET A 336 16.27 -10.88 -4.32
CA MET A 336 15.90 -12.25 -3.98
C MET A 336 16.10 -12.61 -2.51
N ALA A 337 15.42 -13.66 -2.07
CA ALA A 337 15.68 -14.38 -0.82
C ALA A 337 15.90 -15.88 -1.11
N GLY A 338 17.13 -16.35 -0.96
CA GLY A 338 17.51 -17.77 -1.01
C GLY A 338 17.46 -18.44 0.36
N ILE A 339 16.47 -19.31 0.58
CA ILE A 339 16.19 -19.91 1.89
C ILE A 339 16.48 -21.42 1.80
N LYS A 340 17.28 -21.93 2.74
CA LYS A 340 17.68 -23.33 2.75
C LYS A 340 16.52 -24.24 3.13
N LYS A 341 16.54 -25.47 2.63
CA LYS A 341 15.65 -26.52 3.11
C LYS A 341 15.77 -26.67 4.63
N GLY A 342 14.62 -26.64 5.33
CA GLY A 342 14.55 -26.67 6.80
C GLY A 342 14.40 -25.29 7.45
N ASP A 343 14.75 -24.20 6.75
CA ASP A 343 14.58 -22.83 7.25
C ASP A 343 13.25 -22.18 6.80
N TYR A 344 12.37 -22.97 6.20
CA TYR A 344 11.03 -22.55 5.79
C TYR A 344 9.99 -23.67 5.95
N PHE A 345 8.76 -23.27 6.17
CA PHE A 345 7.57 -24.10 6.02
C PHE A 345 7.01 -23.95 4.60
N LYS A 346 6.55 -25.06 4.03
CA LYS A 346 5.87 -25.09 2.73
C LYS A 346 4.43 -25.53 2.93
N TYR A 347 3.50 -24.72 2.46
CA TYR A 347 2.08 -25.03 2.47
C TYR A 347 1.55 -25.02 1.04
N LYS A 348 0.69 -25.98 0.71
CA LYS A 348 0.05 -26.06 -0.60
C LYS A 348 -1.46 -26.13 -0.42
N PHE A 349 -2.18 -25.19 -1.00
CA PHE A 349 -3.63 -25.27 -1.08
C PHE A 349 -4.03 -26.26 -2.19
N GLY A 350 -5.13 -26.98 -1.99
CA GLY A 350 -5.78 -27.71 -3.08
C GLY A 350 -6.17 -26.73 -4.20
N SER A 351 -6.02 -27.14 -5.45
CA SER A 351 -6.65 -26.46 -6.58
C SER A 351 -8.16 -26.46 -6.35
N ARG A 352 -8.77 -25.27 -6.27
CA ARG A 352 -10.23 -25.16 -6.40
C ARG A 352 -10.62 -25.33 -7.85
#